data_AF-D1Z0R6-F1
#
_entry.id   AF-D1Z0R6-F1
#
_cell.length_a   1.000
_cell.length_b   1.000
_cell.length_c   1.000
_cell.angle_alpha   90.00
_cell.angle_beta   90.00
_cell.angle_gamma   90.00
#
_symmetry.space_group_name_H-M   'P 1'
#
loop_
_entity.id
_entity.type
_entity.pdbx_description
1 polymer ?
#
loop_
_entity_poly.entity_id
_entity_poly.type
_entity_poly.pdbx_seq_one_letter_code
_entity_poly.pdbx_strand_id
1 'polypeptide(L)'
;MKSKTGGTKTSSFGSSGRENHDSSIFYNSRLYSDYKIDKTIDFTEYAIPSNNLDKIFCKSSEHMEELPDNSVHLMVTSPPYNVGKEYDENLSLKEYLDFLANVWRDVYRVLVPGGRVCLNVANLGRKPYLPLHSFIIKDMLDIGFLMRGEIIWNKASSAGGSTAWGSFQSASNPTLRDVHEYIMIFSKQSFSRNNDCNKKSSITKEEFLEYTKSIWSFKSESATKIGHPAPYPIELPLRCIKLYTFEDDIILDPFMGSGTTAIAALQVNRHFVGYDIDKDYIAVAEKRIKKYRDSLKQTILKGLE
;
A
#
# COMPACT_ATOMS: atom_id res chain seq x y z
N MET A 1 5.87 -2.18 -51.95
CA MET A 1 6.87 -1.27 -51.35
C MET A 1 6.25 0.11 -51.19
N LYS A 2 5.88 0.50 -49.97
CA LYS A 2 5.64 1.91 -49.60
C LYS A 2 6.32 2.13 -48.24
N SER A 3 7.14 3.16 -48.19
CA SER A 3 8.14 3.45 -47.18
C SER A 3 7.56 3.90 -45.84
N LYS A 4 8.16 3.41 -44.75
CA LYS A 4 8.00 3.87 -43.37
C LYS A 4 8.29 5.38 -43.29
N THR A 5 7.33 6.16 -42.80
CA THR A 5 7.55 7.53 -42.33
C THR A 5 8.06 7.47 -40.88
N GLY A 6 9.18 8.16 -40.63
CA GLY A 6 9.91 8.12 -39.36
C GLY A 6 9.18 8.81 -38.22
N GLY A 7 9.31 8.24 -37.02
CA GLY A 7 8.87 8.88 -35.77
C GLY A 7 9.68 10.15 -35.51
N THR A 8 8.99 11.20 -35.10
CA THR A 8 9.59 12.47 -34.68
C THR A 8 10.35 12.29 -33.37
N LYS A 9 11.53 12.91 -33.28
CA LYS A 9 12.35 12.97 -32.07
C LYS A 9 11.67 13.87 -31.04
N THR A 10 11.83 13.51 -29.76
CA THR A 10 11.27 14.22 -28.59
C THR A 10 11.34 15.73 -28.74
N SER A 11 10.18 16.38 -28.83
CA SER A 11 10.05 17.83 -28.80
C SER A 11 10.30 18.36 -27.40
N SER A 12 10.93 19.52 -27.33
CA SER A 12 11.06 20.31 -26.11
C SER A 12 9.67 20.82 -25.71
N PHE A 13 9.11 20.21 -24.66
CA PHE A 13 7.92 20.65 -23.93
C PHE A 13 6.55 20.62 -24.65
N GLY A 14 5.62 19.87 -24.04
CA GLY A 14 4.19 20.18 -24.05
C GLY A 14 3.42 19.88 -25.33
N SER A 15 3.24 18.60 -25.68
CA SER A 15 2.19 18.20 -26.64
C SER A 15 0.85 18.01 -25.91
N SER A 16 -0.19 18.72 -26.32
CA SER A 16 -1.56 18.71 -25.76
C SER A 16 -2.44 17.54 -26.23
N GLY A 17 -1.85 16.47 -26.75
CA GLY A 17 -2.55 15.26 -27.18
C GLY A 17 -1.89 14.00 -26.63
N ARG A 18 -2.66 12.92 -26.46
CA ARG A 18 -2.14 11.56 -26.18
C ARG A 18 -1.41 11.04 -27.43
N GLU A 19 -0.20 11.52 -27.64
CA GLU A 19 0.77 10.89 -28.53
C GLU A 19 1.60 9.92 -27.68
N ASN A 20 1.65 8.64 -28.07
CA ASN A 20 2.53 7.67 -27.44
C ASN A 20 3.98 8.04 -27.81
N HIS A 21 4.64 8.79 -26.93
CA HIS A 21 6.05 9.13 -27.07
C HIS A 21 6.92 7.90 -26.77
N ASP A 22 7.84 7.58 -27.68
CA ASP A 22 8.86 6.56 -27.43
C ASP A 22 9.84 7.06 -26.37
N SER A 23 9.66 6.58 -25.14
CA SER A 23 10.48 6.94 -23.97
C SER A 23 11.77 6.13 -23.87
N SER A 24 12.08 5.28 -24.86
CA SER A 24 13.26 4.40 -24.84
C SER A 24 14.56 5.17 -24.64
N ILE A 25 14.71 6.37 -25.21
CA ILE A 25 15.93 7.19 -25.06
C ILE A 25 16.17 7.58 -23.60
N PHE A 26 15.12 7.92 -22.85
CA PHE A 26 15.22 8.32 -21.45
C PHE A 26 15.59 7.14 -20.55
N TYR A 27 14.88 6.01 -20.70
CA TYR A 27 15.13 4.81 -19.90
C TYR A 27 16.40 4.04 -20.31
N ASN A 28 16.94 4.28 -21.50
CA ASN A 28 18.25 3.75 -21.91
C ASN A 28 19.41 4.69 -21.55
N SER A 29 19.15 5.80 -20.85
CA SER A 29 20.22 6.71 -20.42
C SER A 29 21.09 6.06 -19.33
N ARG A 30 22.31 6.60 -19.16
CA ARG A 30 23.27 6.12 -18.14
C ARG A 30 22.71 6.18 -16.71
N LEU A 31 21.74 7.07 -16.45
CA LEU A 31 21.07 7.15 -15.16
C LEU A 31 20.35 5.84 -14.78
N TYR A 32 19.90 5.07 -15.77
CA TYR A 32 19.15 3.82 -15.59
C TYR A 32 19.97 2.58 -15.94
N SER A 33 21.28 2.69 -16.19
CA SER A 33 22.10 1.55 -16.67
C SER A 33 22.11 0.36 -15.71
N ASP A 34 21.98 0.66 -14.41
CA ASP A 34 21.99 -0.33 -13.34
C ASP A 34 20.58 -0.84 -13.03
N TYR A 35 19.54 -0.19 -13.57
CA TYR A 35 18.13 -0.60 -13.50
C TYR A 35 17.80 -1.57 -14.65
N LYS A 36 18.14 -2.84 -14.49
CA LYS A 36 17.74 -3.90 -15.42
C LYS A 36 16.44 -4.56 -14.95
N ILE A 37 15.34 -4.21 -15.61
CA ILE A 37 14.08 -4.95 -15.47
C ILE A 37 14.15 -6.16 -16.39
N ASP A 38 13.88 -7.35 -15.86
CA ASP A 38 13.81 -8.56 -16.66
C ASP A 38 12.74 -8.41 -17.75
N LYS A 39 13.10 -8.75 -18.98
CA LYS A 39 12.20 -8.64 -20.14
C LYS A 39 11.30 -9.86 -20.28
N THR A 40 11.65 -10.97 -19.62
CA THR A 40 10.93 -12.24 -19.64
C THR A 40 10.40 -12.51 -18.24
N ILE A 41 9.15 -12.11 -18.01
CA ILE A 41 8.47 -12.30 -16.72
C ILE A 41 7.44 -13.41 -16.89
N ASP A 42 7.54 -14.43 -16.06
CA ASP A 42 6.48 -15.41 -15.87
C ASP A 42 5.36 -14.76 -15.05
N PHE A 43 4.14 -14.67 -15.61
CA PHE A 43 2.97 -14.06 -14.96
C PHE A 43 2.07 -15.11 -14.27
N THR A 44 2.64 -16.24 -13.84
CA THR A 44 1.89 -17.28 -13.12
C THR A 44 1.22 -16.73 -11.85
N GLU A 45 -0.07 -17.04 -11.70
CA GLU A 45 -0.93 -16.71 -10.55
C GLU A 45 -1.46 -18.03 -9.96
N TYR A 46 -1.22 -18.29 -8.68
CA TYR A 46 -1.70 -19.49 -7.99
C TYR A 46 -2.91 -19.18 -7.11
N ALA A 47 -3.91 -20.05 -7.14
CA ALA A 47 -5.12 -19.86 -6.34
C ALA A 47 -4.85 -20.10 -4.85
N ILE A 48 -5.40 -19.24 -3.99
CA ILE A 48 -5.41 -19.46 -2.54
C ILE A 48 -6.49 -20.51 -2.21
N PRO A 49 -6.19 -21.50 -1.35
CA PRO A 49 -7.18 -22.44 -0.85
C PRO A 49 -8.41 -21.72 -0.26
N SER A 50 -9.62 -22.19 -0.56
CA SER A 50 -10.86 -21.50 -0.16
C SER A 50 -11.02 -21.34 1.36
N ASN A 51 -10.42 -22.23 2.15
CA ASN A 51 -10.37 -22.16 3.62
C ASN A 51 -9.41 -21.09 4.17
N ASN A 52 -8.58 -20.49 3.31
CA ASN A 52 -7.64 -19.43 3.62
C ASN A 52 -8.06 -18.06 3.06
N LEU A 53 -9.11 -18.01 2.25
CA LEU A 53 -9.67 -16.78 1.68
C LEU A 53 -10.55 -16.05 2.71
N ASP A 54 -10.52 -14.72 2.70
CA ASP A 54 -11.23 -13.84 3.62
C ASP A 54 -10.99 -14.17 5.10
N LYS A 55 -9.73 -14.43 5.43
CA LYS A 55 -9.31 -14.92 6.75
C LYS A 55 -8.22 -14.06 7.36
N ILE A 56 -8.28 -13.92 8.68
CA ILE A 56 -7.20 -13.35 9.50
C ILE A 56 -6.52 -14.50 10.25
N PHE A 57 -5.21 -14.65 10.06
CA PHE A 57 -4.40 -15.62 10.77
C PHE A 57 -3.80 -14.99 12.03
N CYS A 58 -3.97 -15.65 13.18
CA CYS A 58 -3.38 -15.23 14.45
C CYS A 58 -1.95 -15.77 14.59
N LYS A 59 -1.00 -15.15 13.87
CA LYS A 59 0.43 -15.48 13.86
C LYS A 59 1.25 -14.35 13.23
N SER A 60 2.58 -14.43 13.38
CA SER A 60 3.51 -13.53 12.68
C SER A 60 3.38 -13.69 11.16
N SER A 61 3.50 -12.56 10.45
CA SER A 61 3.52 -12.46 8.99
C SER A 61 4.92 -12.62 8.38
N GLU A 62 5.94 -12.90 9.20
CA GLU A 62 7.30 -13.21 8.69
C GLU A 62 7.34 -14.51 7.87
N HIS A 63 6.37 -15.40 8.08
CA HIS A 63 6.20 -16.67 7.34
C HIS A 63 4.72 -16.97 7.06
N MET A 64 4.24 -16.63 5.85
CA MET A 64 2.88 -16.83 5.35
C MET A 64 2.77 -18.15 4.57
N GLU A 65 3.12 -19.27 5.21
CA GLU A 65 3.10 -20.63 4.63
C GLU A 65 1.70 -21.05 4.14
N GLU A 66 0.65 -20.41 4.67
CA GLU A 66 -0.73 -20.61 4.28
C GLU A 66 -1.05 -20.06 2.88
N LEU A 67 -0.15 -19.25 2.31
CA LEU A 67 -0.26 -18.62 1.00
C LEU A 67 0.75 -19.21 0.02
N PRO A 68 0.29 -19.71 -1.15
CA PRO A 68 1.18 -20.06 -2.24
C PRO A 68 1.98 -18.84 -2.72
N ASP A 69 3.06 -19.11 -3.44
CA ASP A 69 3.76 -18.07 -4.19
C ASP A 69 2.79 -17.42 -5.19
N ASN A 70 3.00 -16.17 -5.56
CA ASN A 70 2.19 -15.46 -6.57
C ASN A 70 0.66 -15.65 -6.43
N SER A 71 0.11 -15.50 -5.24
CA SER A 71 -1.31 -15.76 -4.95
C SER A 71 -2.10 -14.52 -4.50
N VAL A 72 -1.44 -13.42 -4.13
CA VAL A 72 -2.10 -12.16 -3.74
C VAL A 72 -1.78 -11.02 -4.70
N HIS A 73 -2.64 -10.02 -4.77
CA HIS A 73 -2.63 -9.04 -5.87
C HIS A 73 -2.16 -7.65 -5.46
N LEU A 74 -2.44 -7.29 -4.21
CA LEU A 74 -2.06 -6.03 -3.61
C LEU A 74 -1.81 -6.25 -2.13
N MET A 75 -0.69 -5.74 -1.62
CA MET A 75 -0.51 -5.54 -0.19
C MET A 75 -0.87 -4.10 0.16
N VAL A 76 -1.72 -3.88 1.17
CA VAL A 76 -1.95 -2.56 1.77
C VAL A 76 -1.80 -2.67 3.27
N THR A 77 -0.90 -1.89 3.87
CA THR A 77 -0.65 -2.00 5.31
C THR A 77 0.00 -0.74 5.88
N SER A 78 0.05 -0.71 7.21
CA SER A 78 0.85 0.21 8.01
C SER A 78 1.52 -0.60 9.12
N PRO A 79 2.85 -0.75 9.13
CA PRO A 79 3.55 -1.55 10.12
C PRO A 79 3.46 -0.94 11.52
N PRO A 80 3.65 -1.74 12.58
CA PRO A 80 3.80 -1.23 13.93
C PRO A 80 5.04 -0.34 14.02
N TYR A 81 4.98 0.81 14.68
CA TYR A 81 6.08 1.79 14.67
C TYR A 81 7.13 1.58 15.77
N ASN A 82 7.05 0.50 16.57
CA ASN A 82 8.03 0.17 17.60
C ASN A 82 8.31 1.37 18.54
N VAL A 83 7.27 2.12 18.92
CA VAL A 83 7.35 3.39 19.65
C VAL A 83 6.84 3.29 21.08
N GLY A 84 6.95 2.09 21.68
CA GLY A 84 6.64 1.89 23.10
C GLY A 84 5.18 2.15 23.45
N LYS A 85 4.24 1.89 22.53
CA LYS A 85 2.86 1.60 22.96
C LYS A 85 2.90 0.32 23.80
N GLU A 86 1.93 0.09 24.68
CA GLU A 86 1.91 -1.06 25.63
C GLU A 86 2.08 -2.46 24.98
N TYR A 87 2.07 -2.55 23.65
CA TYR A 87 2.19 -3.75 22.83
C TYR A 87 3.47 -3.82 21.96
N ASP A 88 4.29 -2.77 21.93
CA ASP A 88 5.52 -2.74 21.12
C ASP A 88 6.68 -3.37 21.90
N GLU A 89 7.39 -4.31 21.29
CA GLU A 89 8.68 -4.78 21.79
C GLU A 89 9.71 -3.63 21.80
N ASN A 90 10.70 -3.66 22.68
CA ASN A 90 11.74 -2.61 22.74
C ASN A 90 12.89 -2.92 21.75
N LEU A 91 12.56 -3.03 20.46
CA LEU A 91 13.55 -3.38 19.43
C LEU A 91 14.47 -2.19 19.14
N SER A 92 15.73 -2.47 18.84
CA SER A 92 16.61 -1.49 18.19
C SER A 92 16.12 -1.20 16.76
N LEU A 93 16.57 -0.07 16.19
CA LEU A 93 16.24 0.27 14.80
C LEU A 93 16.64 -0.87 13.83
N LYS A 94 17.77 -1.54 14.08
CA LYS A 94 18.23 -2.64 13.23
C LYS A 94 17.30 -3.84 13.34
N GLU A 95 16.97 -4.27 14.55
CA GLU A 95 16.07 -5.41 14.77
C GLU A 95 14.68 -5.14 14.18
N TYR A 96 14.17 -3.91 14.32
CA TYR A 96 12.91 -3.51 13.69
C TYR A 96 12.96 -3.56 12.16
N LEU A 97 14.02 -3.06 11.54
CA LEU A 97 14.18 -3.12 10.07
C LEU A 97 14.37 -4.57 9.58
N ASP A 98 15.11 -5.40 10.32
CA ASP A 98 15.30 -6.81 10.00
C ASP A 98 13.95 -7.57 10.06
N PHE A 99 13.14 -7.32 11.09
CA PHE A 99 11.78 -7.84 11.22
C PHE A 99 10.91 -7.46 10.01
N LEU A 100 10.87 -6.17 9.66
CA LEU A 100 10.11 -5.71 8.49
C LEU A 100 10.63 -6.35 7.20
N ALA A 101 11.94 -6.45 7.02
CA ALA A 101 12.55 -7.08 5.85
C ALA A 101 12.16 -8.56 5.72
N ASN A 102 12.00 -9.30 6.82
CA ASN A 102 11.48 -10.67 6.78
C ASN A 102 10.04 -10.71 6.23
N VAL A 103 9.16 -9.85 6.74
CA VAL A 103 7.79 -9.71 6.23
C VAL A 103 7.79 -9.32 4.75
N TRP A 104 8.63 -8.37 4.33
CA TRP A 104 8.71 -7.93 2.94
C TRP A 104 9.20 -9.02 1.98
N ARG A 105 10.11 -9.90 2.41
CA ARG A 105 10.54 -11.05 1.62
C ARG A 105 9.38 -12.00 1.37
N ASP A 106 8.57 -12.26 2.39
CA ASP A 106 7.43 -13.16 2.22
C ASP A 106 6.28 -12.51 1.43
N VAL A 107 6.06 -11.20 1.61
CA VAL A 107 5.20 -10.40 0.70
C VAL A 107 5.68 -10.52 -0.74
N TYR A 108 6.99 -10.38 -1.00
CA TYR A 108 7.54 -10.53 -2.34
C TYR A 108 7.25 -11.92 -2.91
N ARG A 109 7.38 -12.98 -2.12
CA ARG A 109 7.06 -14.35 -2.54
C ARG A 109 5.60 -14.50 -2.93
N VAL A 110 4.66 -14.10 -2.07
CA VAL A 110 3.21 -14.33 -2.28
C VAL A 110 2.57 -13.36 -3.28
N LEU A 111 3.17 -12.19 -3.53
CA LEU A 111 2.60 -11.21 -4.46
C LEU A 111 2.72 -11.71 -5.90
N VAL A 112 1.69 -11.56 -6.72
CA VAL A 112 1.74 -11.90 -8.15
C VAL A 112 2.74 -11.00 -8.90
N PRO A 113 3.35 -11.47 -9.99
CA PRO A 113 4.10 -10.62 -10.92
C PRO A 113 3.26 -9.43 -11.40
N GLY A 114 3.79 -8.22 -11.26
CA GLY A 114 3.05 -6.97 -11.49
C GLY A 114 2.18 -6.50 -10.33
N GLY A 115 1.93 -7.36 -9.33
CA GLY A 115 1.25 -7.02 -8.08
C GLY A 115 1.92 -5.86 -7.37
N ARG A 116 1.14 -5.14 -6.57
CA ARG A 116 1.58 -3.89 -5.94
C ARG A 116 1.66 -3.99 -4.42
N VAL A 117 2.43 -3.07 -3.86
CA VAL A 117 2.55 -2.81 -2.42
C VAL A 117 2.17 -1.36 -2.21
N CYS A 118 1.29 -1.08 -1.25
CA CYS A 118 0.98 0.25 -0.74
C CYS A 118 1.29 0.28 0.76
N LEU A 119 2.39 0.91 1.11
CA LEU A 119 2.93 0.88 2.47
C LEU A 119 2.85 2.26 3.11
N ASN A 120 1.96 2.41 4.08
CA ASN A 120 1.78 3.65 4.84
C ASN A 120 2.79 3.73 6.00
N VAL A 121 3.66 4.73 6.00
CA VAL A 121 4.73 4.92 6.99
C VAL A 121 4.82 6.38 7.42
N ALA A 122 4.79 6.61 8.72
CA ALA A 122 5.26 7.85 9.34
C ALA A 122 6.76 7.78 9.64
N ASN A 123 7.45 8.92 9.51
CA ASN A 123 8.80 9.06 10.05
C ASN A 123 8.74 9.30 11.56
N LEU A 124 9.80 8.89 12.26
CA LEU A 124 9.83 8.89 13.72
C LEU A 124 10.90 9.84 14.25
N GLY A 125 10.74 10.22 15.51
CA GLY A 125 11.71 11.05 16.19
C GLY A 125 11.78 12.48 15.66
N ARG A 126 12.51 13.31 16.40
CA ARG A 126 12.80 14.71 16.04
C ARG A 126 14.25 15.07 16.28
N LYS A 127 14.89 14.39 17.23
CA LYS A 127 16.29 14.57 17.64
C LYS A 127 16.87 13.23 18.14
N PRO A 128 17.39 12.36 17.25
CA PRO A 128 17.44 12.52 15.80
C PRO A 128 16.08 12.28 15.13
N TYR A 129 15.94 12.78 13.89
CA TYR A 129 14.86 12.39 12.99
C TYR A 129 15.23 11.07 12.31
N LEU A 130 14.29 10.13 12.30
CA LEU A 130 14.43 8.81 11.70
C LEU A 130 13.58 8.74 10.43
N PRO A 131 14.20 8.83 9.23
CA PRO A 131 13.50 8.75 7.96
C PRO A 131 13.17 7.29 7.64
N LEU A 132 12.26 6.66 8.41
CA LEU A 132 11.87 5.26 8.24
C LEU A 132 11.53 4.90 6.80
N HIS A 133 10.79 5.76 6.09
CA HIS A 133 10.48 5.58 4.67
C HIS A 133 11.73 5.29 3.82
N SER A 134 12.85 6.00 4.06
CA SER A 134 14.08 5.83 3.28
C SER A 134 14.78 4.50 3.56
N PHE A 135 14.80 4.05 4.82
CA PHE A 135 15.37 2.75 5.18
C PHE A 135 14.55 1.61 4.56
N ILE A 136 13.22 1.71 4.64
CA ILE A 136 12.32 0.72 4.06
C ILE A 136 12.42 0.71 2.53
N ILE A 137 12.52 1.87 1.86
CA ILE A 137 12.74 1.93 0.40
C ILE A 137 13.99 1.13 0.03
N LYS A 138 15.09 1.31 0.77
CA LYS A 138 16.33 0.57 0.51
C LYS A 138 16.10 -0.94 0.65
N ASP A 139 15.48 -1.40 1.73
CA ASP A 139 15.25 -2.83 1.94
C ASP A 139 14.33 -3.44 0.88
N MET A 140 13.27 -2.73 0.48
CA MET A 140 12.36 -3.15 -0.59
C MET A 140 13.08 -3.29 -1.92
N LEU A 141 13.96 -2.34 -2.26
CA LEU A 141 14.78 -2.41 -3.48
C LEU A 141 15.78 -3.56 -3.43
N ASP A 142 16.44 -3.79 -2.30
CA ASP A 142 17.38 -4.89 -2.11
C ASP A 142 16.71 -6.27 -2.23
N ILE A 143 15.43 -6.39 -1.82
CA ILE A 143 14.62 -7.61 -2.00
C ILE A 143 14.24 -7.83 -3.48
N GLY A 144 14.24 -6.77 -4.29
CA GLY A 144 13.93 -6.83 -5.73
C GLY A 144 12.58 -6.23 -6.11
N PHE A 145 11.92 -5.49 -5.22
CA PHE A 145 10.76 -4.68 -5.60
C PHE A 145 11.18 -3.52 -6.52
N LEU A 146 10.26 -3.12 -7.39
CA LEU A 146 10.40 -1.94 -8.23
C LEU A 146 9.63 -0.78 -7.61
N MET A 147 10.32 0.30 -7.23
CA MET A 147 9.64 1.50 -6.76
C MET A 147 8.88 2.16 -7.92
N ARG A 148 7.57 2.35 -7.73
CA ARG A 148 6.69 3.02 -8.68
C ARG A 148 6.55 4.51 -8.38
N GLY A 149 6.64 4.87 -7.11
CA GLY A 149 6.53 6.25 -6.63
C GLY A 149 6.03 6.28 -5.19
N GLU A 150 5.67 7.46 -4.73
CA GLU A 150 5.14 7.70 -3.40
C GLU A 150 3.99 8.70 -3.44
N ILE A 151 3.08 8.57 -2.49
CA ILE A 151 2.00 9.52 -2.25
C ILE A 151 2.21 10.14 -0.88
N ILE A 152 2.09 11.46 -0.79
CA ILE A 152 2.09 12.19 0.47
C ILE A 152 0.65 12.27 0.96
N TRP A 153 0.34 11.53 2.02
CA TRP A 153 -0.94 11.68 2.71
C TRP A 153 -0.86 12.86 3.67
N ASN A 154 -1.46 13.97 3.26
CA ASN A 154 -1.59 15.18 4.06
C ASN A 154 -2.68 15.02 5.12
N LYS A 155 -2.25 14.87 6.37
CA LYS A 155 -3.10 14.79 7.57
C LYS A 155 -3.53 16.16 8.09
N ALA A 156 -3.08 17.28 7.50
CA ALA A 156 -3.18 18.63 8.05
C ALA A 156 -4.61 19.11 8.39
N SER A 157 -5.65 18.45 7.89
CA SER A 157 -7.04 18.66 8.35
C SER A 157 -7.30 18.17 9.79
N SER A 158 -6.31 17.52 10.41
CA SER A 158 -6.32 16.92 11.76
C SER A 158 -5.26 17.53 12.68
N ALA A 159 -4.37 18.37 12.15
CA ALA A 159 -3.34 19.05 12.93
C ALA A 159 -3.95 20.27 13.65
N GLY A 160 -4.53 20.06 14.83
CA GLY A 160 -4.89 21.17 15.75
C GLY A 160 -3.68 22.08 16.04
N GLY A 161 -3.87 23.19 16.76
CA GLY A 161 -2.84 24.22 17.03
C GLY A 161 -1.59 23.79 17.82
N SER A 162 -1.31 22.49 17.94
CA SER A 162 -0.14 21.93 18.61
C SER A 162 1.15 22.25 17.84
N THR A 163 1.85 23.28 18.29
CA THR A 163 3.19 23.64 17.84
C THR A 163 4.19 22.57 18.26
N ALA A 164 5.01 22.11 17.32
CA ALA A 164 6.22 21.36 17.66
C ALA A 164 7.18 22.34 18.34
N TRP A 165 7.20 22.38 19.68
CA TRP A 165 8.05 23.31 20.43
C TRP A 165 9.52 22.86 20.32
N GLY A 166 10.13 23.29 19.22
CA GLY A 166 11.49 23.77 19.25
C GLY A 166 11.56 25.14 19.92
N SER A 167 12.50 25.99 19.52
CA SER A 167 12.53 27.38 19.96
C SER A 167 11.40 28.18 19.29
N PHE A 168 10.49 28.72 20.09
CA PHE A 168 9.38 29.53 19.58
C PHE A 168 9.88 30.85 19.01
N GLN A 169 9.47 31.18 17.78
CA GLN A 169 9.87 32.40 17.08
C GLN A 169 11.38 32.68 17.12
N SER A 170 12.18 31.61 17.11
CA SER A 170 13.63 31.70 17.20
C SER A 170 14.27 30.71 16.24
N ALA A 171 15.36 31.16 15.61
CA ALA A 171 16.17 30.37 14.70
C ALA A 171 17.11 29.39 15.44
N SER A 172 17.16 29.42 16.78
CA SER A 172 18.11 28.58 17.52
C SER A 172 17.84 27.08 17.35
N ASN A 173 16.56 26.69 17.27
CA ASN A 173 16.13 25.32 17.02
C ASN A 173 14.63 25.25 16.67
N PRO A 174 14.14 25.82 15.55
CA PRO A 174 12.77 25.56 15.10
C PRO A 174 12.60 24.08 14.76
N THR A 175 11.43 23.50 15.02
CA THR A 175 11.15 22.08 14.73
C THR A 175 9.95 21.95 13.81
N LEU A 176 10.09 21.14 12.77
CA LEU A 176 9.02 20.89 11.80
C LEU A 176 7.88 20.12 12.46
N ARG A 177 6.67 20.37 11.96
CA ARG A 177 5.47 19.63 12.34
C ARG A 177 5.23 18.53 11.31
N ASP A 178 5.13 17.29 11.79
CA ASP A 178 4.80 16.15 10.94
C ASP A 178 3.31 16.19 10.60
N VAL A 179 2.99 16.76 9.44
CA VAL A 179 1.61 16.91 8.96
C VAL A 179 1.24 15.89 7.89
N HIS A 180 2.15 14.97 7.57
CA HIS A 180 1.95 13.97 6.54
C HIS A 180 2.51 12.59 6.91
N GLU A 181 2.10 11.60 6.15
CA GLU A 181 2.69 10.25 6.09
C GLU A 181 2.98 9.89 4.64
N TYR A 182 3.84 8.91 4.44
CA TYR A 182 4.23 8.40 3.14
C TYR A 182 3.42 7.15 2.83
N ILE A 183 2.80 7.09 1.66
CA ILE A 183 2.28 5.84 1.10
C ILE A 183 3.20 5.47 -0.05
N MET A 184 4.13 4.56 0.22
CA MET A 184 5.13 4.12 -0.75
C MET A 184 4.54 3.04 -1.64
N ILE A 185 4.76 3.16 -2.96
CA ILE A 185 4.20 2.25 -3.95
C ILE A 185 5.31 1.46 -4.62
N PHE A 186 5.22 0.13 -4.53
CA PHE A 186 6.14 -0.78 -5.20
C PHE A 186 5.39 -1.77 -6.09
N SER A 187 6.10 -2.39 -7.03
CA SER A 187 5.62 -3.47 -7.88
C SER A 187 6.60 -4.64 -7.88
N LYS A 188 6.11 -5.88 -7.91
CA LYS A 188 6.97 -7.06 -8.06
C LYS A 188 7.27 -7.31 -9.54
N GLN A 189 8.55 -7.37 -9.90
CA GLN A 189 9.10 -7.77 -11.23
C GLN A 189 8.69 -6.90 -12.44
N SER A 190 7.43 -6.52 -12.56
CA SER A 190 6.86 -5.71 -13.64
C SER A 190 6.10 -4.52 -13.05
N PHE A 191 6.08 -3.41 -13.76
CA PHE A 191 5.15 -2.31 -13.47
C PHE A 191 3.72 -2.63 -13.91
N SER A 192 3.54 -3.53 -14.87
CA SER A 192 2.25 -3.90 -15.44
C SER A 192 1.76 -5.24 -14.88
N ARG A 193 0.44 -5.39 -14.72
CA ARG A 193 -0.21 -6.68 -14.47
C ARG A 193 -0.87 -7.16 -15.73
N ASN A 194 -0.83 -8.47 -15.92
CA ASN A 194 -1.64 -9.11 -16.95
C ASN A 194 -3.13 -9.12 -16.54
N ASN A 195 -4.03 -9.04 -17.52
CA ASN A 195 -5.48 -9.13 -17.32
C ASN A 195 -6.13 -10.01 -18.40
N ASP A 196 -5.54 -11.17 -18.68
CA ASP A 196 -6.00 -12.10 -19.72
C ASP A 196 -7.47 -12.54 -19.54
N CYS A 197 -7.95 -12.60 -18.29
CA CYS A 197 -9.31 -12.99 -17.97
C CYS A 197 -10.32 -11.82 -18.07
N ASN A 198 -9.91 -10.63 -18.52
CA ASN A 198 -10.73 -9.42 -18.57
C ASN A 198 -11.44 -9.12 -17.23
N LYS A 199 -10.73 -9.27 -16.11
CA LYS A 199 -11.23 -8.92 -14.78
C LYS A 199 -11.69 -7.45 -14.77
N LYS A 200 -12.77 -7.18 -14.03
CA LYS A 200 -13.46 -5.88 -14.02
C LYS A 200 -12.75 -4.85 -13.16
N SER A 201 -12.51 -3.65 -13.70
CA SER A 201 -12.09 -2.48 -12.92
C SER A 201 -13.29 -1.79 -12.27
N SER A 202 -13.18 -1.45 -10.99
CA SER A 202 -14.25 -0.77 -10.23
C SER A 202 -14.01 0.73 -10.00
N ILE A 203 -12.89 1.27 -10.48
CA ILE A 203 -12.55 2.69 -10.34
C ILE A 203 -13.28 3.51 -11.40
N THR A 204 -13.90 4.62 -10.99
CA THR A 204 -14.52 5.57 -11.93
C THR A 204 -13.47 6.49 -12.55
N LYS A 205 -13.85 7.25 -13.58
CA LYS A 205 -12.97 8.23 -14.21
C LYS A 205 -12.56 9.33 -13.21
N GLU A 206 -13.50 9.81 -12.42
CA GLU A 206 -13.30 10.89 -11.45
C GLU A 206 -12.36 10.43 -10.33
N GLU A 207 -12.59 9.21 -9.82
CA GLU A 207 -11.72 8.58 -8.83
C GLU A 207 -10.33 8.34 -9.40
N PHE A 208 -10.21 7.89 -10.65
CA PHE A 208 -8.91 7.68 -11.28
C PHE A 208 -8.11 8.99 -11.35
N LEU A 209 -8.73 10.09 -11.79
CA LEU A 209 -8.07 11.40 -11.87
C LEU A 209 -7.69 11.95 -10.49
N GLU A 210 -8.48 11.68 -9.47
CA GLU A 210 -8.21 12.13 -8.11
C GLU A 210 -7.14 11.27 -7.42
N TYR A 211 -7.28 9.95 -7.48
CA TYR A 211 -6.42 9.02 -6.75
C TYR A 211 -5.02 8.90 -7.37
N THR A 212 -4.85 9.24 -8.66
CA THR A 212 -3.52 9.27 -9.31
C THR A 212 -2.68 10.50 -8.99
N LYS A 213 -3.19 11.45 -8.18
CA LYS A 213 -2.39 12.56 -7.66
C LYS A 213 -1.41 12.08 -6.59
N SER A 214 -0.23 12.69 -6.55
CA SER A 214 0.83 12.37 -5.57
C SER A 214 0.59 12.96 -4.17
N ILE A 215 -0.47 13.75 -3.96
CA ILE A 215 -0.84 14.31 -2.66
C ILE A 215 -2.31 13.97 -2.39
N TRP A 216 -2.56 13.23 -1.32
CA TRP A 216 -3.91 12.90 -0.87
C TRP A 216 -4.23 13.66 0.41
N SER A 217 -5.42 14.26 0.48
CA SER A 217 -5.85 15.05 1.64
C SER A 217 -7.18 14.51 2.18
N PHE A 218 -7.13 13.83 3.32
CA PHE A 218 -8.30 13.37 4.08
C PHE A 218 -7.95 13.22 5.56
N LYS A 219 -8.95 13.27 6.44
CA LYS A 219 -8.79 13.24 7.90
C LYS A 219 -8.38 11.84 8.39
N SER A 220 -7.66 11.78 9.51
CA SER A 220 -7.41 10.53 10.24
C SER A 220 -8.67 10.06 10.97
N GLU A 221 -8.82 8.74 11.15
CA GLU A 221 -9.86 8.18 12.02
C GLU A 221 -9.50 8.36 13.50
N SER A 222 -10.51 8.50 14.37
CA SER A 222 -10.30 8.63 15.81
C SER A 222 -10.09 7.26 16.47
N ALA A 223 -8.95 7.07 17.13
CA ALA A 223 -8.59 5.84 17.85
C ALA A 223 -9.64 5.40 18.90
N THR A 224 -10.31 6.35 19.56
CA THR A 224 -11.31 6.07 20.61
C THR A 224 -12.62 5.46 20.10
N LYS A 225 -12.93 5.62 18.81
CA LYS A 225 -14.17 5.07 18.22
C LYS A 225 -14.03 3.60 17.82
N ILE A 226 -12.80 3.11 17.63
CA ILE A 226 -12.52 1.80 17.03
C ILE A 226 -11.97 0.80 18.07
N GLY A 227 -11.56 1.26 19.26
CA GLY A 227 -10.93 0.38 20.26
C GLY A 227 -9.54 -0.09 19.85
N HIS A 228 -8.88 0.66 18.95
CA HIS A 228 -7.55 0.37 18.44
C HIS A 228 -6.71 1.66 18.50
N PRO A 229 -5.47 1.61 19.00
CA PRO A 229 -4.69 2.81 19.30
C PRO A 229 -4.16 3.56 18.06
N ALA A 230 -4.19 2.97 16.86
CA ALA A 230 -3.80 3.65 15.61
C ALA A 230 -4.26 2.96 14.30
N PRO A 231 -5.57 2.88 13.99
CA PRO A 231 -6.01 2.49 12.65
C PRO A 231 -5.79 3.65 11.66
N TYR A 232 -5.25 3.37 10.46
CA TYR A 232 -5.35 4.33 9.36
C TYR A 232 -6.81 4.44 8.87
N PRO A 233 -7.22 5.59 8.28
CA PRO A 233 -8.56 5.77 7.77
C PRO A 233 -8.87 4.83 6.61
N ILE A 234 -10.11 4.35 6.54
CA ILE A 234 -10.58 3.41 5.52
C ILE A 234 -10.45 3.94 4.08
N GLU A 235 -10.46 5.27 3.92
CA GLU A 235 -10.24 5.93 2.62
C GLU A 235 -8.90 5.53 2.00
N LEU A 236 -7.84 5.37 2.81
CA LEU A 236 -6.49 5.03 2.32
C LEU A 236 -6.47 3.67 1.60
N PRO A 237 -6.85 2.54 2.23
CA PRO A 237 -6.86 1.25 1.54
C PRO A 237 -7.90 1.22 0.44
N LEU A 238 -9.05 1.89 0.57
CA LEU A 238 -10.06 1.93 -0.49
C LEU A 238 -9.50 2.54 -1.78
N ARG A 239 -8.77 3.67 -1.70
CA ARG A 239 -8.08 4.26 -2.85
C ARG A 239 -7.06 3.30 -3.46
N CYS A 240 -6.22 2.69 -2.62
CA CYS A 240 -5.18 1.77 -3.07
C CYS A 240 -5.77 0.55 -3.79
N ILE A 241 -6.80 -0.06 -3.21
CA ILE A 241 -7.46 -1.25 -3.76
C ILE A 241 -8.09 -0.91 -5.12
N LYS A 242 -8.84 0.20 -5.22
CA LYS A 242 -9.46 0.61 -6.48
C LYS A 242 -8.46 0.96 -7.57
N LEU A 243 -7.31 1.55 -7.22
CA LEU A 243 -6.25 1.89 -8.18
C LEU A 243 -5.52 0.67 -8.73
N TYR A 244 -5.25 -0.32 -7.88
CA TYR A 244 -4.22 -1.33 -8.16
C TYR A 244 -4.73 -2.76 -8.33
N THR A 245 -6.05 -2.97 -8.21
CA THR A 245 -6.68 -4.30 -8.34
C THR A 245 -7.95 -4.29 -9.18
N PHE A 246 -8.31 -5.45 -9.70
CA PHE A 246 -9.61 -5.74 -10.29
C PHE A 246 -10.56 -6.31 -9.23
N GLU A 247 -11.87 -6.36 -9.53
CA GLU A 247 -12.84 -7.12 -8.71
C GLU A 247 -12.38 -8.58 -8.53
N ASP A 248 -12.72 -9.16 -7.39
CA ASP A 248 -12.34 -10.52 -6.95
C ASP A 248 -10.82 -10.75 -6.70
N ASP A 249 -9.97 -9.76 -6.94
CA ASP A 249 -8.57 -9.83 -6.50
C ASP A 249 -8.46 -9.90 -4.97
N ILE A 250 -7.30 -10.36 -4.51
CA ILE A 250 -7.01 -10.67 -3.11
C ILE A 250 -6.05 -9.64 -2.53
N ILE A 251 -6.49 -8.99 -1.44
CA ILE A 251 -5.75 -7.95 -0.73
C ILE A 251 -5.08 -8.54 0.52
N LEU A 252 -3.76 -8.37 0.62
CA LEU A 252 -2.98 -8.77 1.79
C LEU A 252 -2.78 -7.60 2.75
N ASP A 253 -2.98 -7.86 4.04
CA ASP A 253 -2.51 -6.99 5.12
C ASP A 253 -1.70 -7.80 6.14
N PRO A 254 -0.35 -7.72 6.14
CA PRO A 254 0.49 -8.45 7.08
C PRO A 254 0.43 -7.92 8.52
N PHE A 255 -0.25 -6.80 8.77
CA PHE A 255 -0.45 -6.17 10.07
C PHE A 255 -1.91 -5.73 10.22
N MET A 256 -2.82 -6.70 10.19
CA MET A 256 -4.26 -6.50 10.00
C MET A 256 -4.90 -5.61 11.08
N GLY A 257 -4.39 -5.65 12.31
CA GLY A 257 -4.89 -4.90 13.46
C GLY A 257 -6.40 -5.03 13.58
N SER A 258 -7.08 -3.89 13.65
CA SER A 258 -8.55 -3.83 13.76
C SER A 258 -9.33 -4.18 12.48
N GLY A 259 -8.71 -4.60 11.39
CA GLY A 259 -9.41 -5.09 10.19
C GLY A 259 -9.80 -4.03 9.16
N THR A 260 -9.19 -2.84 9.17
CA THR A 260 -9.59 -1.75 8.27
C THR A 260 -9.41 -2.12 6.78
N THR A 261 -8.31 -2.80 6.43
CA THR A 261 -8.06 -3.26 5.05
C THR A 261 -9.08 -4.30 4.60
N ALA A 262 -9.41 -5.26 5.48
CA ALA A 262 -10.43 -6.26 5.19
C ALA A 262 -11.79 -5.62 4.88
N ILE A 263 -12.23 -4.65 5.69
CA ILE A 263 -13.47 -3.92 5.43
C ILE A 263 -13.41 -3.16 4.09
N ALA A 264 -12.30 -2.49 3.81
CA ALA A 264 -12.13 -1.76 2.55
C ALA A 264 -12.17 -2.70 1.33
N ALA A 265 -11.53 -3.88 1.41
CA ALA A 265 -11.58 -4.89 0.35
C ALA A 265 -13.03 -5.35 0.09
N LEU A 266 -13.75 -5.71 1.14
CA LEU A 266 -15.15 -6.14 1.03
C LEU A 266 -16.07 -5.04 0.47
N GLN A 267 -15.82 -3.76 0.79
CA GLN A 267 -16.58 -2.62 0.28
C GLN A 267 -16.54 -2.46 -1.24
N VAL A 268 -15.47 -2.96 -1.86
CA VAL A 268 -15.27 -2.87 -3.30
C VAL A 268 -15.15 -4.25 -3.94
N ASN A 269 -15.80 -5.28 -3.38
CA ASN A 269 -15.86 -6.62 -3.95
C ASN A 269 -14.47 -7.24 -4.22
N ARG A 270 -13.55 -7.12 -3.27
CA ARG A 270 -12.28 -7.86 -3.24
C ARG A 270 -12.29 -8.82 -2.06
N HIS A 271 -11.48 -9.85 -2.18
CA HIS A 271 -11.15 -10.73 -1.07
C HIS A 271 -10.00 -10.17 -0.25
N PHE A 272 -9.85 -10.67 0.96
CA PHE A 272 -8.70 -10.31 1.80
C PHE A 272 -8.04 -11.52 2.43
N VAL A 273 -6.77 -11.35 2.80
CA VAL A 273 -6.06 -12.20 3.76
C VAL A 273 -5.27 -11.28 4.67
N GLY A 274 -5.19 -11.60 5.95
CA GLY A 274 -4.31 -10.87 6.84
C GLY A 274 -3.74 -11.66 7.98
N TYR A 275 -2.81 -11.01 8.65
CA TYR A 275 -2.05 -11.56 9.76
C TYR A 275 -2.01 -10.54 10.88
N ASP A 276 -2.14 -11.02 12.11
CA ASP A 276 -1.83 -10.25 13.31
C ASP A 276 -1.43 -11.21 14.43
N ILE A 277 -0.59 -10.76 15.36
CA ILE A 277 -0.20 -11.55 16.53
C ILE A 277 -1.16 -11.33 17.71
N ASP A 278 -1.86 -10.21 17.73
CA ASP A 278 -2.72 -9.79 18.82
C ASP A 278 -4.14 -10.37 18.64
N LYS A 279 -4.50 -11.31 19.52
CA LYS A 279 -5.81 -11.97 19.52
C LYS A 279 -6.97 -11.01 19.76
N ASP A 280 -6.75 -9.95 20.53
CA ASP A 280 -7.79 -8.98 20.85
C ASP A 280 -8.08 -8.08 19.64
N TYR A 281 -7.05 -7.66 18.91
CA TYR A 281 -7.24 -6.95 17.65
C TYR A 281 -7.93 -7.80 16.59
N ILE A 282 -7.57 -9.08 16.49
CA ILE A 282 -8.26 -10.01 15.58
C ILE A 282 -9.73 -10.15 15.97
N ALA A 283 -10.05 -10.29 17.26
CA ALA A 283 -11.44 -10.35 17.72
C ALA A 283 -12.24 -9.09 17.36
N VAL A 284 -11.62 -7.91 17.46
CA VAL A 284 -12.21 -6.64 17.02
C VAL A 284 -12.42 -6.63 15.50
N ALA A 285 -11.43 -7.07 14.73
CA ALA A 285 -11.51 -7.15 13.27
C ALA A 285 -12.64 -8.08 12.81
N GLU A 286 -12.70 -9.30 13.33
CA GLU A 286 -13.72 -10.29 13.02
C GLU A 286 -15.14 -9.79 13.36
N LYS A 287 -15.30 -9.11 14.51
CA LYS A 287 -16.57 -8.49 14.87
C LYS A 287 -16.99 -7.40 13.88
N ARG A 288 -16.06 -6.55 13.42
CA ARG A 288 -16.32 -5.52 12.42
C ARG A 288 -16.68 -6.12 11.06
N ILE A 289 -15.94 -7.14 10.62
CA ILE A 289 -16.16 -7.84 9.35
C ILE A 289 -17.52 -8.52 9.36
N LYS A 290 -17.86 -9.24 10.42
CA LYS A 290 -19.17 -9.87 10.59
C LYS A 290 -20.29 -8.84 10.52
N LYS A 291 -20.18 -7.74 11.28
CA LYS A 291 -21.18 -6.66 11.26
C LYS A 291 -21.36 -6.06 9.86
N TYR A 292 -20.27 -5.87 9.11
CA TYR A 292 -20.31 -5.37 7.75
C TYR A 292 -21.02 -6.36 6.80
N ARG A 293 -20.66 -7.64 6.84
CA ARG A 293 -21.30 -8.71 6.05
C ARG A 293 -22.80 -8.84 6.36
N ASP A 294 -23.18 -8.75 7.63
CA ASP A 294 -24.59 -8.81 8.03
C ASP A 294 -25.38 -7.61 7.47
N SER A 295 -24.77 -6.42 7.44
CA SER A 295 -25.39 -5.23 6.84
C SER A 295 -25.60 -5.37 5.33
N LEU A 296 -24.64 -5.97 4.62
CA LEU A 296 -24.76 -6.24 3.17
C LEU A 296 -25.92 -7.18 2.87
N LYS A 297 -26.06 -8.27 3.66
CA LYS A 297 -27.18 -9.22 3.51
C LYS A 297 -28.53 -8.54 3.68
N GLN A 298 -28.66 -7.65 4.67
CA GLN A 298 -29.90 -6.90 4.89
C GLN A 298 -30.23 -5.95 3.74
N THR A 299 -29.22 -5.27 3.18
CA THR A 299 -29.42 -4.39 2.02
C THR A 299 -29.86 -5.19 0.79
N ILE A 300 -29.25 -6.35 0.53
CA ILE A 300 -29.64 -7.23 -0.59
C ILE A 300 -31.08 -7.71 -0.42
N LEU A 301 -31.46 -8.16 0.78
CA LEU A 301 -32.83 -8.60 1.07
C LEU A 301 -33.86 -7.48 0.86
N LYS A 302 -33.55 -6.25 1.28
CA LYS A 302 -34.43 -5.08 1.10
C LYS A 302 -34.48 -4.55 -0.34
N GLY A 303 -33.47 -4.81 -1.16
CA GLY A 303 -33.46 -4.43 -2.58
C GLY A 303 -34.17 -5.42 -3.49
N LEU A 304 -34.62 -6.56 -2.94
CA LEU A 304 -35.41 -7.59 -3.61
C LEU A 304 -36.92 -7.50 -3.28
N GLU A 305 -37.30 -6.64 -2.32
CA GLU A 305 -38.69 -6.25 -2.00
C GLU A 305 -39.11 -5.02 -2.81
#